data_AF-A0A6H0J0W3-F1
#
_entry.id   AF-A0A6H0J0W3-F1
#
_cell.length_a   1.000
_cell.length_b   1.000
_cell.length_c   1.000
_cell.angle_alpha   90.00
_cell.angle_beta   90.00
_cell.angle_gamma   90.00
#
_symmetry.space_group_name_H-M   'P 1'
#
loop_
_entity.id
_entity.type
_entity.pdbx_description
1 polymer ?
#
loop_
_entity_poly.entity_id
_entity_poly.type
_entity_poly.pdbx_seq_one_letter_code
_entity_poly.pdbx_strand_id
1 'polypeptide(L)'
;MDLSALRAHDFLSRLEICAFCRRDAETVDGFVAGHEAAMCNDCAAVLRDELELHRSQWLRDRVRELPSPACIRAWLDQRVLGQDHAKRVLAVQVHNHYKRLAWRSMHGLDEAPGKTNLLLSGPPGSGKTHLLETLARCLDVPFGVVDATVLTPNGFQGAGTESVLQSVLRDCDWDPACAARGIVYIDEVDKLGGDDADGRGRAVQQALLQVLEGRRVSVAAPGGRTLVVDTSELLFVAGGAFRGASPLSGRDVADPQSVEDWLLEQGLIPEFIGRFPVHVPLRALDRTELCRLLSEPPDAPLRQMQALLAMDDCDLQVTPAALETIAAAAARRGCGARGLRAEVEWLLLDALFQVPARPEVGRVLVDADGGGVRVSLQAAGDGRFVDASAA
;
A
#
# COMPACT_ATOMS: atom_id res chain seq x y z
N MET A 1 -24.37 30.58 -48.74
CA MET A 1 -22.97 30.14 -48.82
C MET A 1 -22.80 29.12 -47.71
N ASP A 2 -22.57 27.87 -48.08
CA ASP A 2 -22.58 26.72 -47.18
C ASP A 2 -21.29 26.71 -46.35
N LEU A 3 -21.41 26.86 -45.03
CA LEU A 3 -20.27 26.94 -44.10
C LEU A 3 -19.71 25.57 -43.71
N SER A 4 -20.23 24.48 -44.28
CA SER A 4 -19.84 23.10 -43.95
C SER A 4 -18.59 22.59 -44.68
N ALA A 5 -18.00 23.37 -45.59
CA ALA A 5 -16.88 22.94 -46.45
C ALA A 5 -15.49 23.46 -46.05
N LEU A 6 -15.36 24.32 -45.02
CA LEU A 6 -14.05 24.74 -44.52
C LEU A 6 -13.56 23.72 -43.50
N ARG A 7 -12.70 22.78 -43.94
CA ARG A 7 -11.91 21.96 -43.01
C ARG A 7 -11.17 22.91 -42.07
N ALA A 8 -11.19 22.65 -40.77
CA ALA A 8 -10.49 23.45 -39.75
C ALA A 8 -9.00 23.71 -40.08
N HIS A 9 -8.42 22.89 -40.96
CA HIS A 9 -7.05 23.00 -41.45
C HIS A 9 -6.79 24.21 -42.40
N ASP A 10 -7.80 24.74 -43.11
CA ASP A 10 -7.63 25.85 -44.08
C ASP A 10 -7.82 27.25 -43.47
N PHE A 11 -8.38 27.35 -42.26
CA PHE A 11 -8.48 28.61 -41.53
C PHE A 11 -7.23 28.89 -40.69
N LEU A 12 -6.57 27.83 -40.20
CA LEU A 12 -5.41 27.91 -39.30
C LEU A 12 -4.09 28.26 -40.01
N SER A 13 -4.01 28.09 -41.34
CA SER A 13 -2.85 28.47 -42.16
C SER A 13 -2.78 29.98 -42.44
N ARG A 14 -3.70 30.79 -41.93
CA ARG A 14 -3.76 32.27 -42.09
C ARG A 14 -3.50 33.06 -40.81
N LEU A 15 -3.27 32.40 -39.68
CA LEU A 15 -2.93 33.10 -38.44
C LEU A 15 -1.43 33.40 -38.41
N GLU A 16 -1.05 34.47 -39.09
CA GLU A 16 0.32 34.98 -39.10
C GLU A 16 0.66 35.77 -37.83
N ILE A 17 -0.26 35.89 -36.85
CA ILE A 17 -0.10 36.76 -35.68
C ILE A 17 -0.27 35.97 -34.39
N CYS A 18 0.64 36.18 -33.45
CA CYS A 18 0.61 35.55 -32.13
C CYS A 18 -0.55 36.11 -31.29
N ALA A 19 -1.39 35.23 -30.73
CA ALA A 19 -2.50 35.61 -29.86
C ALA A 19 -2.06 36.29 -28.54
N PHE A 20 -0.81 36.06 -28.10
CA PHE A 20 -0.26 36.59 -26.85
C PHE A 20 0.49 37.90 -27.04
N CYS A 21 1.55 37.91 -27.88
CA CYS A 21 2.38 39.11 -28.08
C CYS A 21 2.05 39.92 -29.33
N ARG A 22 1.07 39.49 -30.16
CA ARG A 22 0.65 40.16 -31.38
C ARG A 22 1.73 40.35 -32.46
N ARG A 23 2.88 39.67 -32.34
CA ARG A 23 3.94 39.65 -33.36
C ARG A 23 3.56 38.75 -34.54
N ASP A 24 4.03 39.14 -35.73
CA ASP A 24 3.74 38.46 -36.99
C ASP A 24 4.78 37.37 -37.34
N ALA A 25 4.59 36.66 -38.45
CA ALA A 25 5.46 35.57 -38.90
C ALA A 25 6.83 35.99 -39.46
N GLU A 26 7.05 37.28 -39.71
CA GLU A 26 8.37 37.78 -40.10
C GLU A 26 9.26 38.07 -38.87
N THR A 27 8.65 38.23 -37.69
CA THR A 27 9.31 38.66 -36.46
C THR A 27 9.57 37.55 -35.44
N VAL A 28 9.19 36.30 -35.76
CA VAL A 28 9.34 35.12 -34.88
C VAL A 28 9.68 33.87 -35.69
N ASP A 29 10.40 32.90 -35.11
CA ASP A 29 10.89 31.73 -35.87
C ASP A 29 9.79 30.70 -36.21
N GLY A 30 8.62 30.81 -35.57
CA GLY A 30 7.51 29.92 -35.88
C GLY A 30 6.35 30.01 -34.89
N PHE A 31 5.27 29.29 -35.22
CA PHE A 31 4.04 29.25 -34.44
C PHE A 31 3.63 27.83 -34.09
N VAL A 32 2.97 27.71 -32.93
CA VAL A 32 2.16 26.57 -32.52
C VAL A 32 0.71 26.93 -32.76
N ALA A 33 0.03 26.21 -33.65
CA ALA A 33 -1.38 26.40 -33.96
C ALA A 33 -2.28 25.61 -32.99
N GLY A 34 -3.21 26.29 -32.33
CA GLY A 34 -4.33 25.72 -31.57
C GLY A 34 -5.63 25.73 -32.37
N HIS A 35 -6.75 25.35 -31.75
CA HIS A 35 -8.03 25.21 -32.44
C HIS A 35 -8.57 26.54 -33.02
N GLU A 36 -8.34 27.66 -32.33
CA GLU A 36 -8.84 29.00 -32.70
C GLU A 36 -7.76 30.11 -32.62
N ALA A 37 -6.54 29.77 -32.24
CA ALA A 37 -5.47 30.75 -31.98
C ALA A 37 -4.09 30.16 -32.28
N ALA A 38 -3.13 31.01 -32.64
CA ALA A 38 -1.73 30.64 -32.82
C ALA A 38 -0.85 31.33 -31.78
N MET A 39 0.17 30.65 -31.28
CA MET A 39 1.14 31.18 -30.32
C MET A 39 2.55 31.07 -30.90
N CYS A 40 3.31 32.17 -30.93
CA CYS A 40 4.69 32.12 -31.41
C CYS A 40 5.61 31.34 -30.46
N ASN A 41 6.73 30.85 -30.98
CA ASN A 41 7.79 30.15 -30.25
C ASN A 41 8.26 30.92 -29.00
N ASP A 42 8.44 32.25 -29.09
CA ASP A 42 8.87 33.08 -27.95
C ASP A 42 7.84 33.11 -26.82
N CYS A 43 6.56 33.34 -27.15
CA CYS A 43 5.49 33.31 -26.16
C CYS A 43 5.30 31.91 -25.59
N ALA A 44 5.48 30.86 -26.40
CA ALA A 44 5.48 29.49 -25.93
C ALA A 44 6.63 29.22 -24.95
N ALA A 45 7.81 29.81 -25.18
CA ALA A 45 8.95 29.73 -24.26
C ALA A 45 8.65 30.46 -22.95
N VAL A 46 8.19 31.72 -22.99
CA VAL A 46 7.81 32.47 -21.77
C VAL A 46 6.69 31.76 -20.99
N LEU A 47 5.66 31.26 -21.67
CA LEU A 47 4.57 30.53 -21.03
C LEU A 47 5.08 29.23 -20.39
N ARG A 48 5.98 28.51 -21.07
CA ARG A 48 6.63 27.31 -20.52
C ARG A 48 7.44 27.65 -19.27
N ASP A 49 8.26 28.69 -19.32
CA ASP A 49 9.08 29.14 -18.20
C ASP A 49 8.22 29.57 -17.01
N GLU A 50 7.12 30.29 -17.27
CA GLU A 50 6.17 30.73 -16.24
C GLU A 50 5.39 29.56 -15.62
N LEU A 51 4.98 28.59 -16.44
CA LEU A 51 4.36 27.33 -15.98
C LEU A 51 5.35 26.50 -15.17
N GLU A 52 6.62 26.44 -15.58
CA GLU A 52 7.70 25.76 -14.85
C GLU A 52 8.02 26.46 -13.53
N LEU A 53 8.00 27.79 -13.47
CA LEU A 53 8.16 28.58 -12.25
C LEU A 53 7.02 28.35 -11.27
N HIS A 54 5.76 28.41 -11.72
CA HIS A 54 4.59 28.12 -10.89
C HIS A 54 4.59 26.66 -10.39
N ARG A 55 4.94 25.71 -11.26
CA ARG A 55 5.13 24.30 -10.88
C ARG A 55 6.20 24.17 -9.80
N SER A 56 7.34 24.85 -9.97
CA SER A 56 8.47 24.82 -9.04
C SER A 56 8.13 25.45 -7.68
N GLN A 57 7.31 26.49 -7.63
CA GLN A 57 6.85 27.12 -6.39
C GLN A 57 5.89 26.21 -5.63
N TRP A 58 4.89 25.65 -6.31
CA TRP A 58 3.95 24.68 -5.74
C TRP A 58 4.66 23.41 -5.23
N LEU A 59 5.72 22.96 -5.91
CA LEU A 59 6.55 21.83 -5.47
C LEU A 59 7.43 22.16 -4.26
N ARG A 60 7.98 23.38 -4.18
CA ARG A 60 8.72 23.86 -3.00
C ARG A 60 7.83 23.90 -1.75
N ASP A 61 6.59 24.31 -1.93
CA ASP A 61 5.61 24.35 -0.84
C ASP A 61 5.23 22.93 -0.39
N ARG A 62 5.01 21.99 -1.33
CA ARG A 62 4.81 20.57 -1.00
C ARG A 62 6.01 19.92 -0.30
N VAL A 63 7.25 20.30 -0.59
CA VAL A 63 8.43 19.81 0.16
C VAL A 63 8.42 20.29 1.61
N ARG A 64 8.02 21.54 1.82
CA ARG A 64 7.91 22.10 3.18
C ARG A 64 6.78 21.44 3.95
N GLU A 65 5.74 20.98 3.26
CA GLU A 65 4.61 20.25 3.81
C GLU A 65 4.88 18.75 4.02
N LEU A 66 5.97 18.19 3.47
CA LEU A 66 6.31 16.78 3.69
C LEU A 66 6.55 16.52 5.18
N PRO A 67 5.82 15.58 5.80
CA PRO A 67 6.02 15.28 7.21
C PRO A 67 7.43 14.75 7.43
N SER A 68 8.03 15.16 8.55
CA SER A 68 9.33 14.65 8.97
C SER A 68 9.24 13.15 9.29
N PRO A 69 10.34 12.39 9.21
CA PRO A 69 10.33 10.98 9.61
C PRO A 69 9.80 10.75 11.03
N ALA A 70 10.04 11.68 11.95
CA ALA A 70 9.50 11.61 13.31
C ALA A 70 7.97 11.76 13.34
N CYS A 71 7.42 12.68 12.52
CA CYS A 71 5.97 12.86 12.38
C CYS A 71 5.32 11.62 11.74
N ILE A 72 5.90 11.10 10.67
CA ILE A 72 5.42 9.86 10.01
C ILE A 72 5.43 8.70 11.01
N ARG A 73 6.52 8.50 11.76
CA ARG A 73 6.59 7.44 12.78
C ARG A 73 5.51 7.62 13.84
N ALA A 74 5.31 8.83 14.35
CA ALA A 74 4.28 9.10 15.35
C ALA A 74 2.86 8.78 14.83
N TRP A 75 2.59 9.07 13.55
CA TRP A 75 1.34 8.68 12.91
C TRP A 75 1.15 7.16 12.82
N LEU A 76 2.23 6.44 12.49
CA LEU A 76 2.24 4.97 12.45
C LEU A 76 2.07 4.36 13.85
N ASP A 77 2.65 4.96 14.89
CA ASP A 77 2.57 4.47 16.28
C ASP A 77 1.15 4.48 16.82
N GLN A 78 0.28 5.35 16.31
CA GLN A 78 -1.14 5.40 16.70
C GLN A 78 -1.98 4.27 16.09
N ARG A 79 -1.50 3.60 15.03
CA ARG A 79 -2.31 2.72 14.18
C ARG A 79 -1.72 1.33 13.94
N VAL A 80 -0.41 1.18 14.16
CA VAL A 80 0.30 -0.08 14.03
C VAL A 80 0.97 -0.36 15.36
N LEU A 81 0.71 -1.51 15.96
CA LEU A 81 1.35 -1.92 17.21
C LEU A 81 2.74 -2.52 16.93
N GLY A 82 3.71 -2.16 17.77
CA GLY A 82 5.08 -2.68 17.67
C GLY A 82 5.84 -2.21 16.43
N GLN A 83 6.67 -3.11 15.88
CA GLN A 83 7.42 -2.92 14.63
C GLN A 83 8.28 -1.64 14.58
N ASP A 84 8.86 -1.23 15.71
CA ASP A 84 9.59 0.05 15.85
C ASP A 84 10.70 0.27 14.81
N HIS A 85 11.48 -0.77 14.54
CA HIS A 85 12.55 -0.72 13.56
C HIS A 85 11.99 -0.48 12.15
N ALA A 86 10.99 -1.27 11.73
CA ALA A 86 10.36 -1.14 10.43
C ALA A 86 9.72 0.24 10.23
N LYS A 87 8.98 0.74 11.24
CA LYS A 87 8.39 2.09 11.21
C LYS A 87 9.45 3.18 11.02
N ARG A 88 10.57 3.10 11.73
CA ARG A 88 11.67 4.07 11.61
C ARG A 88 12.27 4.05 10.21
N VAL A 89 12.57 2.86 9.69
CA VAL A 89 13.17 2.70 8.34
C VAL A 89 12.20 3.24 7.29
N LEU A 90 10.93 2.82 7.31
CA LEU A 90 9.92 3.28 6.36
C LEU A 90 9.72 4.80 6.42
N ALA A 91 9.64 5.37 7.62
CA ALA A 91 9.48 6.82 7.79
C ALA A 91 10.63 7.61 7.15
N VAL A 92 11.88 7.14 7.31
CA VAL A 92 13.05 7.76 6.68
C VAL A 92 13.03 7.56 5.16
N GLN A 93 12.79 6.33 4.70
CA GLN A 93 12.88 6.00 3.28
C GLN A 93 11.80 6.70 2.47
N VAL A 94 10.57 6.77 2.98
CA VAL A 94 9.48 7.42 2.27
C VAL A 94 9.60 8.94 2.31
N HIS A 95 10.05 9.52 3.43
CA HIS A 95 10.41 10.94 3.47
C HIS A 95 11.49 11.27 2.42
N ASN A 96 12.56 10.48 2.37
CA ASN A 96 13.62 10.65 1.38
C ASN A 96 13.11 10.45 -0.04
N HIS A 97 12.18 9.52 -0.24
CA HIS A 97 11.59 9.28 -1.55
C HIS A 97 10.87 10.53 -2.08
N TYR A 98 9.97 11.12 -1.29
CA TYR A 98 9.24 12.31 -1.74
C TYR A 98 10.10 13.57 -1.77
N LYS A 99 11.10 13.67 -0.88
CA LYS A 99 12.12 14.71 -0.95
C LYS A 99 12.91 14.63 -2.26
N ARG A 100 13.27 13.41 -2.73
CA ARG A 100 13.91 13.16 -4.03
C ARG A 100 13.03 13.61 -5.19
N LEU A 101 11.73 13.29 -5.18
CA LEU A 101 10.81 13.67 -6.26
C LEU A 101 10.74 15.19 -6.43
N ALA A 102 10.63 15.91 -5.33
CA ALA A 102 10.60 17.35 -5.42
C ALA A 102 11.94 17.96 -5.79
N TRP A 103 13.06 17.40 -5.33
CA TRP A 103 14.40 17.81 -5.77
C TRP A 103 14.55 17.65 -7.29
N ARG A 104 14.22 16.47 -7.82
CA ARG A 104 14.22 16.14 -9.25
C ARG A 104 13.38 17.13 -10.05
N SER A 105 12.22 17.51 -9.53
CA SER A 105 11.36 18.44 -10.24
C SER A 105 11.84 19.90 -10.22
N MET A 106 12.77 20.26 -9.32
CA MET A 106 13.39 21.59 -9.27
C MET A 106 14.72 21.67 -10.02
N HIS A 107 15.52 20.60 -10.01
CA HIS A 107 16.91 20.61 -10.51
C HIS A 107 17.13 19.69 -11.72
N GLY A 108 16.09 18.97 -12.17
CA GLY A 108 16.20 18.01 -13.26
C GLY A 108 16.61 16.60 -12.80
N LEU A 109 16.73 15.70 -13.78
CA LEU A 109 16.87 14.26 -13.56
C LEU A 109 18.30 13.86 -13.16
N ASP A 110 19.31 14.52 -13.73
CA ASP A 110 20.73 14.18 -13.55
C ASP A 110 21.29 14.56 -12.16
N GLU A 111 20.62 15.49 -11.47
CA GLU A 111 21.01 15.95 -10.13
C GLU A 111 20.25 15.22 -9.00
N ALA A 112 19.25 14.39 -9.34
CA ALA A 112 18.46 13.70 -8.36
C ALA A 112 19.15 12.41 -7.88
N PRO A 113 19.09 12.09 -6.57
CA PRO A 113 19.49 10.78 -6.09
C PRO A 113 18.79 9.64 -6.85
N GLY A 114 19.41 8.46 -6.88
CA GLY A 114 18.78 7.27 -7.45
C GLY A 114 17.48 6.89 -6.73
N LYS A 115 16.60 6.19 -7.46
CA LYS A 115 15.38 5.60 -6.89
C LYS A 115 15.75 4.47 -5.93
N THR A 116 15.11 4.45 -4.76
CA THR A 116 15.30 3.43 -3.73
C THR A 116 13.97 2.75 -3.45
N ASN A 117 13.83 1.48 -3.88
CA ASN A 117 12.67 0.66 -3.54
C ASN A 117 12.94 -0.15 -2.25
N LEU A 118 11.85 -0.66 -1.67
CA LEU A 118 11.86 -1.29 -0.35
C LEU A 118 11.43 -2.75 -0.45
N LEU A 119 12.07 -3.63 0.31
CA LEU A 119 11.66 -5.02 0.47
C LEU A 119 11.28 -5.29 1.92
N LEU A 120 10.03 -5.67 2.17
CA LEU A 120 9.54 -6.06 3.49
C LEU A 120 9.59 -7.58 3.65
N SER A 121 10.22 -8.05 4.71
CA SER A 121 10.14 -9.46 5.12
C SER A 121 9.41 -9.56 6.46
N GLY A 122 8.69 -10.65 6.67
CA GLY A 122 8.12 -10.94 7.98
C GLY A 122 6.98 -11.94 7.91
N PRO A 123 6.61 -12.55 9.05
CA PRO A 123 5.63 -13.62 9.08
C PRO A 123 4.24 -13.18 8.62
N PRO A 124 3.35 -14.13 8.30
CA PRO A 124 1.94 -13.83 8.07
C PRO A 124 1.33 -13.10 9.28
N GLY A 125 0.47 -12.10 9.00
CA GLY A 125 -0.21 -11.36 10.06
C GLY A 125 0.66 -10.44 10.91
N SER A 126 1.90 -10.12 10.51
CA SER A 126 2.75 -9.11 11.18
C SER A 126 2.38 -7.66 10.87
N GLY A 127 1.47 -7.44 9.91
CA GLY A 127 0.98 -6.11 9.55
C GLY A 127 1.68 -5.43 8.37
N LYS A 128 2.40 -6.16 7.50
CA LYS A 128 3.08 -5.60 6.31
C LYS A 128 2.18 -4.67 5.48
N THR A 129 1.06 -5.18 4.98
CA THR A 129 0.11 -4.44 4.15
C THR A 129 -0.50 -3.26 4.91
N HIS A 130 -0.98 -3.50 6.14
CA HIS A 130 -1.58 -2.47 7.00
C HIS A 130 -0.62 -1.31 7.31
N LEU A 131 0.66 -1.62 7.52
CA LEU A 131 1.72 -0.64 7.76
C LEU A 131 1.93 0.26 6.55
N LEU A 132 2.00 -0.30 5.34
CA LEU A 132 2.17 0.47 4.11
C LEU A 132 0.93 1.27 3.74
N GLU A 133 -0.26 0.70 3.91
CA GLU A 133 -1.53 1.40 3.66
C GLU A 133 -1.69 2.59 4.62
N THR A 134 -1.33 2.40 5.90
CA THR A 134 -1.34 3.48 6.89
C THR A 134 -0.30 4.56 6.59
N LEU A 135 0.85 4.17 6.05
CA LEU A 135 1.89 5.09 5.59
C LEU A 135 1.43 5.90 4.38
N ALA A 136 0.77 5.28 3.40
CA ALA A 136 0.23 5.97 2.24
C ALA A 136 -0.85 7.00 2.66
N ARG A 137 -1.76 6.61 3.55
CA ARG A 137 -2.75 7.54 4.16
C ARG A 137 -2.11 8.70 4.91
N CYS A 138 -0.99 8.48 5.60
CA CYS A 138 -0.26 9.54 6.29
C CYS A 138 0.23 10.63 5.34
N LEU A 139 0.53 10.25 4.10
CA LEU A 139 1.17 11.09 3.10
C LEU A 139 0.19 11.62 2.05
N ASP A 140 -1.07 11.15 2.10
CA ASP A 140 -2.11 11.46 1.11
C ASP A 140 -1.65 11.13 -0.31
N VAL A 141 -1.16 9.90 -0.48
CA VAL A 141 -0.66 9.40 -1.76
C VAL A 141 -1.39 8.13 -2.20
N PRO A 142 -1.56 7.92 -3.51
CA PRO A 142 -2.23 6.73 -4.03
C PRO A 142 -1.53 5.44 -3.62
N PHE A 143 -2.30 4.39 -3.34
CA PHE A 143 -1.77 3.10 -2.89
C PHE A 143 -2.35 1.94 -3.68
N GLY A 144 -1.49 1.22 -4.41
CA GLY A 144 -1.84 0.01 -5.13
C GLY A 144 -1.28 -1.23 -4.44
N VAL A 145 -2.09 -2.29 -4.32
CA VAL A 145 -1.64 -3.61 -3.85
C VAL A 145 -1.83 -4.64 -4.96
N VAL A 146 -0.81 -5.47 -5.19
CA VAL A 146 -0.86 -6.61 -6.10
C VAL A 146 -0.24 -7.83 -5.43
N ASP A 147 -0.93 -8.96 -5.54
CA ASP A 147 -0.38 -10.27 -5.22
C ASP A 147 0.54 -10.74 -6.37
N ALA A 148 1.79 -11.08 -6.07
CA ALA A 148 2.73 -11.53 -7.09
C ALA A 148 2.33 -12.85 -7.75
N THR A 149 1.56 -13.71 -7.07
CA THR A 149 1.17 -15.04 -7.57
C THR A 149 0.19 -14.98 -8.74
N VAL A 150 -0.58 -13.88 -8.85
CA VAL A 150 -1.53 -13.68 -9.96
C VAL A 150 -0.83 -13.27 -11.25
N LEU A 151 0.43 -12.85 -11.17
CA LEU A 151 1.18 -12.35 -12.31
C LEU A 151 1.61 -13.49 -13.24
N THR A 152 1.62 -13.18 -14.52
CA THR A 152 2.14 -14.05 -15.56
C THR A 152 3.25 -13.34 -16.34
N PRO A 153 4.26 -14.07 -16.84
CA PRO A 153 5.25 -13.48 -17.74
C PRO A 153 4.60 -12.95 -19.02
N ASN A 154 5.31 -12.08 -19.74
CA ASN A 154 4.84 -11.53 -21.01
C ASN A 154 4.48 -12.65 -22.01
N GLY A 155 3.31 -12.55 -22.62
CA GLY A 155 2.84 -13.52 -23.63
C GLY A 155 2.08 -14.73 -23.09
N PHE A 156 1.83 -14.80 -21.78
CA PHE A 156 0.99 -15.82 -21.16
C PHE A 156 -0.44 -15.32 -20.93
N GLN A 157 -1.41 -16.23 -20.87
CA GLN A 157 -2.80 -15.91 -20.55
C GLN A 157 -2.93 -15.64 -19.05
N GLY A 158 -3.27 -14.42 -18.67
CA GLY A 158 -3.38 -14.00 -17.27
C GLY A 158 -3.12 -12.51 -17.08
N ALA A 159 -2.89 -12.10 -15.83
CA ALA A 159 -2.55 -10.73 -15.49
C ALA A 159 -1.06 -10.48 -15.81
N GLY A 160 -0.78 -9.66 -16.82
CA GLY A 160 0.59 -9.23 -17.13
C GLY A 160 1.21 -8.38 -16.02
N THR A 161 2.52 -8.15 -16.08
CA THR A 161 3.24 -7.38 -15.04
C THR A 161 2.82 -5.91 -14.98
N GLU A 162 2.23 -5.37 -16.05
CA GLU A 162 1.60 -4.04 -16.06
C GLU A 162 0.39 -3.92 -15.11
N SER A 163 -0.18 -5.05 -14.67
CA SER A 163 -1.26 -5.08 -13.67
C SER A 163 -0.83 -4.47 -12.33
N VAL A 164 0.47 -4.47 -12.05
CA VAL A 164 1.09 -3.75 -10.92
C VAL A 164 0.78 -2.25 -10.98
N LEU A 165 0.73 -1.66 -12.17
CA LEU A 165 0.39 -0.25 -12.36
C LEU A 165 -1.12 -0.02 -12.37
N GLN A 166 -1.91 -1.01 -12.80
CA GLN A 166 -3.37 -0.93 -12.75
C GLN A 166 -3.89 -0.81 -11.32
N SER A 167 -3.23 -1.41 -10.33
CA SER A 167 -3.68 -1.33 -8.93
C SER A 167 -3.69 0.10 -8.40
N VAL A 168 -2.65 0.87 -8.68
CA VAL A 168 -2.56 2.29 -8.29
C VAL A 168 -3.34 3.22 -9.21
N LEU A 169 -3.44 2.90 -10.51
CA LEU A 169 -4.26 3.68 -11.44
C LEU A 169 -5.74 3.68 -11.05
N ARG A 170 -6.26 2.56 -10.52
CA ARG A 170 -7.65 2.48 -10.04
C ARG A 170 -7.93 3.45 -8.89
N ASP A 171 -6.95 3.64 -8.00
CA ASP A 171 -7.02 4.58 -6.87
C ASP A 171 -6.93 6.05 -7.34
N CYS A 172 -6.43 6.27 -8.56
CA CYS A 172 -6.23 7.58 -9.19
C CYS A 172 -7.27 7.91 -10.27
N ASP A 173 -8.43 7.25 -10.31
CA ASP A 173 -9.42 7.41 -11.40
C ASP A 173 -8.82 7.30 -12.81
N TRP A 174 -7.80 6.44 -12.94
CA TRP A 174 -7.02 6.22 -14.16
C TRP A 174 -6.21 7.43 -14.65
N ASP A 175 -5.80 8.34 -13.76
CA ASP A 175 -4.83 9.40 -14.06
C ASP A 175 -3.36 8.91 -13.91
N PRO A 176 -2.58 8.86 -15.02
CA PRO A 176 -1.16 8.49 -14.97
C PRO A 176 -0.29 9.43 -14.13
N ALA A 177 -0.62 10.73 -14.08
CA ALA A 177 0.18 11.72 -13.35
C ALA A 177 0.02 11.56 -11.83
N CYS A 178 -1.21 11.30 -11.37
CA CYS A 178 -1.50 10.86 -10.01
C CYS A 178 -0.77 9.55 -9.68
N ALA A 179 -0.93 8.51 -10.51
CA ALA A 179 -0.39 7.19 -10.26
C ALA A 179 1.15 7.17 -10.16
N ALA A 180 1.84 7.98 -10.98
CA ALA A 180 3.29 8.09 -10.99
C ALA A 180 3.89 8.52 -9.63
N ARG A 181 3.09 9.10 -8.73
CA ARG A 181 3.50 9.54 -7.39
C ARG A 181 3.06 8.60 -6.28
N GLY A 182 2.39 7.50 -6.63
CA GLY A 182 1.86 6.54 -5.68
C GLY A 182 2.91 5.56 -5.13
N ILE A 183 2.43 4.74 -4.21
CA ILE A 183 3.14 3.60 -3.66
C ILE A 183 2.49 2.34 -4.21
N VAL A 184 3.29 1.42 -4.77
CA VAL A 184 2.81 0.11 -5.19
C VAL A 184 3.45 -0.98 -4.34
N TYR A 185 2.61 -1.76 -3.66
CA TYR A 185 3.00 -2.93 -2.88
C TYR A 185 2.78 -4.22 -3.69
N ILE A 186 3.85 -4.96 -3.91
CA ILE A 186 3.86 -6.29 -4.53
C ILE A 186 4.00 -7.31 -3.39
N ASP A 187 2.89 -7.90 -2.95
CA ASP A 187 2.84 -8.90 -1.88
C ASP A 187 3.18 -10.30 -2.42
N GLU A 188 3.46 -11.24 -1.51
CA GLU A 188 3.75 -12.65 -1.82
C GLU A 188 4.94 -12.89 -2.78
N VAL A 189 5.92 -11.99 -2.78
CA VAL A 189 7.15 -12.13 -3.60
C VAL A 189 7.97 -13.36 -3.20
N ASP A 190 7.82 -13.86 -1.97
CA ASP A 190 8.42 -15.14 -1.54
C ASP A 190 7.94 -16.34 -2.38
N LYS A 191 6.76 -16.26 -2.99
CA LYS A 191 6.21 -17.30 -3.86
C LYS A 191 6.83 -17.31 -5.25
N LEU A 192 7.54 -16.25 -5.64
CA LEU A 192 8.22 -16.18 -6.94
C LEU A 192 9.57 -16.90 -6.95
N GLY A 193 10.15 -17.18 -5.78
CA GLY A 193 11.47 -17.80 -5.66
C GLY A 193 11.47 -19.29 -5.29
N GLY A 194 10.49 -19.75 -4.51
CA GLY A 194 10.45 -21.14 -4.02
C GLY A 194 9.83 -22.15 -5.01
N ASP A 195 10.34 -23.39 -5.02
CA ASP A 195 9.83 -24.57 -5.76
C ASP A 195 9.28 -24.28 -7.17
N ASP A 196 9.98 -23.43 -7.91
CA ASP A 196 9.61 -23.02 -9.27
C ASP A 196 10.06 -24.08 -10.28
N ALA A 197 9.52 -25.30 -10.18
CA ALA A 197 9.85 -26.43 -11.05
C ALA A 197 9.73 -26.09 -12.54
N ASP A 198 8.82 -25.16 -12.87
CA ASP A 198 8.50 -24.73 -14.22
C ASP A 198 9.22 -23.43 -14.64
N GLY A 199 10.02 -22.81 -13.76
CA GLY A 199 10.73 -21.55 -14.03
C GLY A 199 9.84 -20.32 -14.22
N ARG A 200 8.56 -20.41 -13.85
CA ARG A 200 7.54 -19.36 -14.03
C ARG A 200 7.79 -18.17 -13.11
N GLY A 201 8.04 -18.42 -11.84
CA GLY A 201 8.39 -17.41 -10.84
C GLY A 201 9.60 -16.58 -11.28
N ARG A 202 10.67 -17.23 -11.76
CA ARG A 202 11.84 -16.53 -12.31
C ARG A 202 11.49 -15.67 -13.53
N ALA A 203 10.63 -16.16 -14.43
CA ALA A 203 10.18 -15.40 -15.58
C ALA A 203 9.33 -14.17 -15.18
N VAL A 204 8.51 -14.28 -14.13
CA VAL A 204 7.77 -13.13 -13.57
C VAL A 204 8.74 -12.11 -12.97
N GLN A 205 9.74 -12.54 -12.20
CA GLN A 205 10.76 -11.64 -11.64
C GLN A 205 11.48 -10.85 -12.74
N GLN A 206 11.85 -11.50 -13.85
CA GLN A 206 12.47 -10.83 -15.00
C GLN A 206 11.52 -9.83 -15.67
N ALA A 207 10.25 -10.20 -15.86
CA ALA A 207 9.26 -9.31 -16.46
C ALA A 207 8.98 -8.07 -15.59
N LEU A 208 9.02 -8.21 -14.26
CA LEU A 208 8.86 -7.10 -13.32
C LEU A 208 9.99 -6.05 -13.42
N LEU A 209 11.20 -6.44 -13.84
CA LEU A 209 12.32 -5.50 -14.01
C LEU A 209 11.97 -4.34 -14.94
N GLN A 210 11.19 -4.59 -16.00
CA GLN A 210 10.77 -3.55 -16.95
C GLN A 210 9.95 -2.44 -16.29
N VAL A 211 9.14 -2.80 -15.29
CA VAL A 211 8.30 -1.87 -14.53
C VAL A 211 9.11 -1.17 -13.43
N LEU A 212 10.04 -1.88 -12.80
CA LEU A 212 10.87 -1.38 -11.70
C LEU A 212 11.94 -0.37 -12.14
N GLU A 213 12.37 -0.43 -13.40
CA GLU A 213 13.50 0.33 -13.96
C GLU A 213 13.26 1.82 -14.19
N GLY A 214 12.04 2.32 -13.97
CA GLY A 214 11.74 3.74 -14.21
C GLY A 214 11.64 4.07 -15.69
N ARG A 215 10.78 3.33 -16.40
CA ARG A 215 10.52 3.53 -17.82
C ARG A 215 9.06 3.91 -18.04
N ARG A 216 8.75 4.39 -19.25
CA ARG A 216 7.37 4.54 -19.71
C ARG A 216 6.79 3.18 -20.05
N VAL A 217 5.74 2.79 -19.35
CA VAL A 217 5.05 1.50 -19.53
C VAL A 217 3.64 1.76 -20.04
N SER A 218 3.25 1.04 -21.08
CA SER A 218 1.88 1.08 -21.61
C SER A 218 0.98 0.14 -20.81
N VAL A 219 -0.16 0.64 -20.36
CA VAL A 219 -1.12 -0.08 -19.50
C VAL A 219 -2.49 0.00 -20.13
N ALA A 220 -3.19 -1.14 -20.20
CA ALA A 220 -4.59 -1.17 -20.62
C ALA A 220 -5.50 -0.54 -19.56
N ALA A 221 -6.44 0.29 -20.00
CA ALA A 221 -7.40 1.00 -19.16
C ALA A 221 -8.84 0.73 -19.64
N PRO A 222 -9.86 1.00 -18.79
CA PRO A 222 -11.26 0.77 -19.13
C PRO A 222 -11.67 1.51 -20.40
N GLY A 223 -12.56 0.86 -21.16
CA GLY A 223 -13.00 1.35 -22.48
C GLY A 223 -12.03 1.09 -23.62
N GLY A 224 -11.08 0.16 -23.45
CA GLY A 224 -10.11 -0.20 -24.49
C GLY A 224 -9.01 0.84 -24.72
N ARG A 225 -8.86 1.79 -23.78
CA ARG A 225 -7.83 2.83 -23.84
C ARG A 225 -6.48 2.27 -23.44
N THR A 226 -5.41 2.85 -23.95
CA THR A 226 -4.04 2.59 -23.50
C THR A 226 -3.48 3.85 -22.85
N LEU A 227 -3.00 3.72 -21.63
CA LEU A 227 -2.34 4.79 -20.88
C LEU A 227 -0.85 4.52 -20.85
N VAL A 228 -0.05 5.59 -20.82
CA VAL A 228 1.39 5.49 -20.63
C VAL A 228 1.71 6.05 -19.26
N VAL A 229 2.30 5.22 -18.40
CA VAL A 229 2.71 5.60 -17.04
C VAL A 229 4.22 5.65 -16.96
N ASP A 230 4.77 6.74 -16.42
CA ASP A 230 6.19 6.84 -16.09
C ASP A 230 6.41 6.27 -14.67
N THR A 231 7.19 5.21 -14.56
CA THR A 231 7.45 4.53 -13.28
C THR A 231 8.68 5.09 -12.53
N SER A 232 9.36 6.11 -13.07
CA SER A 232 10.57 6.70 -12.48
C SER A 232 10.33 7.30 -11.09
N GLU A 233 9.12 7.79 -10.87
CA GLU A 233 8.73 8.51 -9.64
C GLU A 233 7.97 7.63 -8.65
N LEU A 234 7.48 6.47 -9.10
CA LEU A 234 6.64 5.57 -8.32
C LEU A 234 7.47 4.83 -7.26
N LEU A 235 7.01 4.73 -6.02
CA LEU A 235 7.68 3.93 -4.99
C LEU A 235 7.21 2.48 -5.08
N PHE A 236 8.14 1.55 -5.38
CA PHE A 236 7.84 0.13 -5.27
C PHE A 236 8.23 -0.40 -3.90
N VAL A 237 7.34 -1.21 -3.35
CA VAL A 237 7.57 -1.99 -2.14
C VAL A 237 7.26 -3.44 -2.48
N ALA A 238 8.24 -4.33 -2.36
CA ALA A 238 8.00 -5.77 -2.44
C ALA A 238 7.83 -6.32 -1.02
N GLY A 239 7.06 -7.39 -0.86
CA GLY A 239 6.94 -8.05 0.44
C GLY A 239 6.65 -9.53 0.35
N GLY A 240 7.01 -10.25 1.41
CA GLY A 240 6.80 -11.70 1.47
C GLY A 240 6.95 -12.27 2.88
N ALA A 241 6.41 -13.48 3.04
CA ALA A 241 6.58 -14.33 4.22
C ALA A 241 7.64 -15.40 3.96
N PHE A 242 8.87 -14.93 3.69
CA PHE A 242 10.03 -15.77 3.42
C PHE A 242 10.27 -16.82 4.52
N ARG A 243 10.79 -17.99 4.14
CA ARG A 243 10.95 -19.14 5.04
C ARG A 243 12.11 -18.89 6.02
N GLY A 244 11.90 -19.27 7.29
CA GLY A 244 12.87 -19.10 8.39
C GLY A 244 12.28 -18.29 9.55
N ALA A 245 12.21 -18.87 10.75
CA ALA A 245 11.67 -18.21 11.94
C ALA A 245 12.61 -17.08 12.37
N SER A 246 12.19 -15.83 12.13
CA SER A 246 13.07 -14.66 12.00
C SER A 246 13.90 -14.76 10.72
N PRO A 247 13.83 -13.80 9.78
CA PRO A 247 14.57 -13.84 8.51
C PRO A 247 16.10 -14.06 8.65
N LEU A 248 16.63 -13.98 9.87
CA LEU A 248 18.04 -13.76 10.19
C LEU A 248 18.48 -14.56 11.43
N SER A 249 17.85 -15.69 11.77
CA SER A 249 18.34 -16.53 12.89
C SER A 249 19.78 -17.03 12.58
N GLY A 250 20.79 -16.32 13.09
CA GLY A 250 22.21 -16.60 12.85
C GLY A 250 22.90 -15.74 11.78
N ARG A 251 22.25 -14.73 11.18
CA ARG A 251 22.83 -13.80 10.20
C ARG A 251 22.77 -12.35 10.70
N ASP A 252 23.74 -11.53 10.31
CA ASP A 252 23.75 -10.10 10.67
C ASP A 252 22.79 -9.31 9.75
N VAL A 253 21.73 -8.75 10.36
CA VAL A 253 20.74 -7.91 9.68
C VAL A 253 21.32 -6.59 9.20
N ALA A 254 22.40 -6.14 9.85
CA ALA A 254 23.11 -4.93 9.49
C ALA A 254 24.09 -5.13 8.33
N ASP A 255 24.41 -6.38 7.99
CA ASP A 255 25.26 -6.72 6.85
C ASP A 255 24.41 -6.91 5.57
N PRO A 256 24.54 -6.02 4.57
CA PRO A 256 23.80 -6.14 3.32
C PRO A 256 24.11 -7.43 2.55
N GLN A 257 25.33 -7.96 2.65
CA GLN A 257 25.72 -9.19 1.93
C GLN A 257 24.96 -10.39 2.49
N SER A 258 24.91 -10.52 3.82
CA SER A 258 24.16 -11.57 4.50
C SER A 258 22.67 -11.58 4.11
N VAL A 259 22.06 -10.41 3.91
CA VAL A 259 20.67 -10.26 3.46
C VAL A 259 20.50 -10.68 2.00
N GLU A 260 21.41 -10.26 1.12
CA GLU A 260 21.40 -10.64 -0.29
C GLU A 260 21.52 -12.16 -0.47
N ASP A 261 22.49 -12.79 0.19
CA ASP A 261 22.67 -14.24 0.17
C ASP A 261 21.41 -14.99 0.62
N TRP A 262 20.76 -14.48 1.68
CA TRP A 262 19.51 -15.07 2.15
C TRP A 262 18.38 -14.93 1.12
N LEU A 263 18.25 -13.79 0.45
CA LEU A 263 17.24 -13.59 -0.61
C LEU A 263 17.49 -14.48 -1.83
N LEU A 264 18.76 -14.72 -2.18
CA LEU A 264 19.14 -15.69 -3.22
C LEU A 264 18.73 -17.11 -2.83
N GLU A 265 18.93 -17.50 -1.56
CA GLU A 265 18.47 -18.78 -1.02
C GLU A 265 16.94 -18.93 -1.03
N GLN A 266 16.20 -17.81 -0.93
CA GLN A 266 14.74 -17.79 -1.12
C GLN A 266 14.32 -17.90 -2.60
N GLY A 267 15.28 -17.93 -3.53
CA GLY A 267 15.07 -18.11 -4.97
C GLY A 267 14.77 -16.82 -5.74
N LEU A 268 15.05 -15.65 -5.14
CA LEU A 268 15.01 -14.39 -5.87
C LEU A 268 16.26 -14.25 -6.74
N ILE A 269 16.11 -13.67 -7.94
CA ILE A 269 17.24 -13.44 -8.84
C ILE A 269 18.04 -12.20 -8.41
N PRO A 270 19.37 -12.17 -8.61
CA PRO A 270 20.22 -11.02 -8.25
C PRO A 270 19.72 -9.71 -8.86
N GLU A 271 19.26 -9.73 -10.11
CA GLU A 271 18.79 -8.54 -10.81
C GLU A 271 17.54 -7.94 -10.15
N PHE A 272 16.68 -8.80 -9.58
CA PHE A 272 15.48 -8.38 -8.86
C PHE A 272 15.84 -7.85 -7.47
N ILE A 273 16.71 -8.55 -6.73
CA ILE A 273 17.20 -8.10 -5.42
C ILE A 273 17.88 -6.73 -5.54
N GLY A 274 18.69 -6.52 -6.58
CA GLY A 274 19.36 -5.25 -6.85
C GLY A 274 18.39 -4.06 -7.10
N ARG A 275 17.12 -4.32 -7.40
CA ARG A 275 16.07 -3.27 -7.49
C ARG A 275 15.47 -2.90 -6.14
N PHE A 276 15.72 -3.65 -5.08
CA PHE A 276 15.22 -3.42 -3.73
C PHE A 276 16.35 -3.35 -2.69
N PRO A 277 17.19 -2.30 -2.73
CA PRO A 277 18.40 -2.20 -1.91
C PRO A 277 18.12 -1.98 -0.41
N VAL A 278 16.89 -1.65 -0.01
CA VAL A 278 16.54 -1.44 1.40
C VAL A 278 15.62 -2.55 1.88
N HIS A 279 16.14 -3.37 2.77
CA HIS A 279 15.40 -4.42 3.44
C HIS A 279 14.80 -3.93 4.76
N VAL A 280 13.53 -4.27 5.00
CA VAL A 280 12.76 -3.85 6.17
C VAL A 280 12.14 -5.09 6.83
N PRO A 281 12.80 -5.66 7.85
CA PRO A 281 12.27 -6.83 8.54
C PRO A 281 11.18 -6.43 9.54
N LEU A 282 10.07 -7.17 9.49
CA LEU A 282 9.00 -7.18 10.50
C LEU A 282 9.10 -8.45 11.33
N ARG A 283 8.89 -8.31 12.64
CA ARG A 283 8.87 -9.44 13.57
C ARG A 283 7.48 -10.04 13.73
N ALA A 284 7.43 -11.26 14.26
CA ALA A 284 6.18 -11.80 14.79
C ALA A 284 5.62 -10.89 15.89
N LEU A 285 4.29 -10.82 15.96
CA LEU A 285 3.60 -10.15 17.04
C LEU A 285 3.74 -11.00 18.30
N ASP A 286 4.07 -10.35 19.41
CA ASP A 286 4.14 -11.03 20.70
C ASP A 286 2.74 -11.15 21.33
N ARG A 287 2.65 -11.94 22.41
CA ARG A 287 1.38 -12.19 23.10
C ARG A 287 0.74 -10.88 23.60
N THR A 288 1.54 -9.96 24.12
CA THR A 288 1.05 -8.67 24.63
C THR A 288 0.43 -7.87 23.50
N GLU A 289 1.09 -7.78 22.36
CA GLU A 289 0.58 -7.08 21.18
C GLU A 289 -0.69 -7.71 20.62
N LEU A 290 -0.79 -9.04 20.60
CA LEU A 290 -2.01 -9.74 20.20
C LEU A 290 -3.19 -9.44 21.16
N CYS A 291 -2.95 -9.40 22.48
CA CYS A 291 -3.97 -8.98 23.46
C CYS A 291 -4.44 -7.55 23.18
N ARG A 292 -3.50 -6.64 22.90
CA ARG A 292 -3.83 -5.24 22.57
C ARG A 292 -4.64 -5.15 21.27
N LEU A 293 -4.23 -5.86 20.22
CA LEU A 293 -4.99 -5.92 18.95
C LEU A 293 -6.41 -6.46 19.12
N LEU A 294 -6.62 -7.39 20.05
CA LEU A 294 -7.94 -7.96 20.34
C LEU A 294 -8.90 -6.96 20.99
N SER A 295 -8.42 -5.94 21.70
CA SER A 295 -9.24 -5.16 22.66
C SER A 295 -9.10 -3.62 22.59
N GLU A 296 -7.95 -3.10 22.14
CA GLU A 296 -7.66 -1.65 22.22
C GLU A 296 -8.08 -0.87 20.96
N PRO A 297 -7.75 -1.28 19.72
CA PRO A 297 -8.13 -0.52 18.53
C PRO A 297 -9.64 -0.31 18.41
N PRO A 298 -10.12 0.78 17.79
CA PRO A 298 -11.55 1.01 17.56
C PRO A 298 -12.23 -0.13 16.78
N ASP A 299 -11.49 -0.72 15.84
CA ASP A 299 -11.88 -1.83 14.98
C ASP A 299 -11.49 -3.22 15.55
N ALA A 300 -11.07 -3.27 16.82
CA ALA A 300 -10.65 -4.52 17.46
C ALA A 300 -11.78 -5.57 17.49
N PRO A 301 -11.48 -6.86 17.25
CA PRO A 301 -12.50 -7.91 17.21
C PRO A 301 -13.43 -7.94 18.42
N LEU A 302 -12.90 -7.81 19.64
CA LEU A 302 -13.74 -7.83 20.84
C LEU A 302 -14.65 -6.60 20.94
N ARG A 303 -14.19 -5.41 20.52
CA ARG A 303 -15.03 -4.21 20.50
C ARG A 303 -16.16 -4.31 19.48
N GLN A 304 -15.88 -4.93 18.33
CA GLN A 304 -16.91 -5.19 17.32
C GLN A 304 -17.98 -6.16 17.85
N MET A 305 -17.57 -7.21 18.57
CA MET A 305 -18.53 -8.15 19.19
C MET A 305 -19.30 -7.53 20.36
N GLN A 306 -18.64 -6.70 21.17
CA GLN A 306 -19.30 -5.89 22.21
C GLN A 306 -20.39 -4.99 21.60
N ALA A 307 -20.08 -4.31 20.49
CA ALA A 307 -21.04 -3.47 19.80
C ALA A 307 -22.23 -4.27 19.24
N LEU A 308 -22.00 -5.48 18.72
CA LEU A 308 -23.07 -6.35 18.23
C LEU A 308 -24.01 -6.79 19.36
N LEU A 309 -23.48 -7.34 20.45
CA LEU A 309 -24.28 -7.79 21.60
C LEU A 309 -25.01 -6.63 22.28
N ALA A 310 -24.42 -5.43 22.29
CA ALA A 310 -25.07 -4.23 22.82
C ALA A 310 -26.32 -3.81 22.03
N MET A 311 -26.48 -4.24 20.77
CA MET A 311 -27.73 -4.02 20.01
C MET A 311 -28.89 -4.85 20.55
N ASP A 312 -28.59 -5.95 21.24
CA ASP A 312 -29.54 -6.83 21.92
C ASP A 312 -29.57 -6.55 23.44
N ASP A 313 -29.18 -5.34 23.87
CA ASP A 313 -29.10 -4.91 25.28
C ASP A 313 -28.22 -5.82 26.17
N CYS A 314 -27.23 -6.48 25.57
CA CYS A 314 -26.36 -7.45 26.24
C CYS A 314 -24.90 -6.96 26.32
N ASP A 315 -24.33 -6.94 27.53
CA ASP A 315 -22.93 -6.54 27.74
C ASP A 315 -21.96 -7.72 27.58
N LEU A 316 -20.88 -7.55 26.80
CA LEU A 316 -19.83 -8.56 26.65
C LEU A 316 -18.60 -8.20 27.48
N GLN A 317 -18.30 -9.06 28.46
CA GLN A 317 -17.13 -8.93 29.34
C GLN A 317 -16.15 -10.06 29.08
N VAL A 318 -14.87 -9.70 28.92
CA VAL A 318 -13.77 -10.65 28.71
C VAL A 318 -12.75 -10.47 29.82
N THR A 319 -12.44 -11.54 30.55
CA THR A 319 -11.45 -11.46 31.62
C THR A 319 -10.03 -11.32 31.05
N PRO A 320 -9.08 -10.71 31.77
CA PRO A 320 -7.69 -10.64 31.34
C PRO A 320 -7.08 -12.02 31.04
N ALA A 321 -7.44 -13.04 31.83
CA ALA A 321 -6.99 -14.41 31.64
C ALA A 321 -7.55 -15.03 30.35
N ALA A 322 -8.82 -14.77 30.02
CA ALA A 322 -9.41 -15.22 28.76
C ALA A 322 -8.73 -14.53 27.57
N LEU A 323 -8.50 -13.22 27.65
CA LEU A 323 -7.82 -12.44 26.61
C LEU A 323 -6.43 -13.02 26.29
N GLU A 324 -5.63 -13.32 27.32
CA GLU A 324 -4.32 -13.95 27.14
C GLU A 324 -4.42 -15.35 26.52
N THR A 325 -5.44 -16.12 26.90
CA THR A 325 -5.67 -17.47 26.38
C THR A 325 -6.05 -17.43 24.89
N ILE A 326 -6.89 -16.49 24.48
CA ILE A 326 -7.26 -16.25 23.08
C ILE A 326 -6.03 -15.83 22.27
N ALA A 327 -5.25 -14.87 22.77
CA ALA A 327 -4.01 -14.43 22.13
C ALA A 327 -2.99 -15.57 21.98
N ALA A 328 -2.82 -16.41 23.00
CA ALA A 328 -1.95 -17.58 22.96
C ALA A 328 -2.43 -18.63 21.96
N ALA A 329 -3.75 -18.85 21.84
CA ALA A 329 -4.33 -19.74 20.84
C ALA A 329 -4.05 -19.25 19.40
N ALA A 330 -4.26 -17.96 19.14
CA ALA A 330 -3.97 -17.35 17.84
C ALA A 330 -2.47 -17.41 17.47
N ALA A 331 -1.58 -17.18 18.44
CA ALA A 331 -0.15 -17.29 18.23
C ALA A 331 0.29 -18.71 17.83
N ARG A 332 -0.27 -19.75 18.48
CA ARG A 332 0.04 -21.16 18.15
C ARG A 332 -0.38 -21.57 16.75
N ARG A 333 -1.46 -21.00 16.21
CA ARG A 333 -1.96 -21.30 14.86
C ARG A 333 -1.15 -20.62 13.74
N GLY A 334 -0.23 -19.71 14.08
CA GLY A 334 0.65 -19.05 13.11
C GLY A 334 -0.05 -18.02 12.20
N CYS A 335 -1.31 -17.67 12.49
CA CYS A 335 -2.11 -16.75 11.67
C CYS A 335 -1.81 -15.27 11.95
N GLY A 336 -1.05 -14.97 13.01
CA GLY A 336 -0.78 -13.60 13.47
C GLY A 336 -2.08 -12.82 13.71
N ALA A 337 -2.07 -11.52 13.41
CA ALA A 337 -3.26 -10.67 13.56
C ALA A 337 -4.44 -11.08 12.66
N ARG A 338 -4.20 -11.73 11.51
CA ARG A 338 -5.27 -12.09 10.56
C ARG A 338 -6.27 -13.09 11.13
N GLY A 339 -5.82 -13.97 12.03
CA GLY A 339 -6.67 -14.99 12.63
C GLY A 339 -7.57 -14.48 13.76
N LEU A 340 -7.21 -13.36 14.40
CA LEU A 340 -7.83 -12.91 15.66
C LEU A 340 -9.34 -12.73 15.57
N ARG A 341 -9.84 -12.20 14.45
CA ARG A 341 -11.28 -12.00 14.24
C ARG A 341 -12.03 -13.33 14.18
N ALA A 342 -11.54 -14.28 13.39
CA ALA A 342 -12.16 -15.59 13.24
C ALA A 342 -12.14 -16.38 14.57
N GLU A 343 -11.06 -16.26 15.36
CA GLU A 343 -11.01 -16.86 16.71
C GLU A 343 -12.12 -16.35 17.62
N VAL A 344 -12.30 -15.02 17.64
CA VAL A 344 -13.31 -14.36 18.48
C VAL A 344 -14.73 -14.67 18.02
N GLU A 345 -14.98 -14.62 16.70
CA GLU A 345 -16.30 -14.95 16.14
C GLU A 345 -16.68 -16.41 16.42
N TRP A 346 -15.74 -17.33 16.26
CA TRP A 346 -15.98 -18.75 16.57
C TRP A 346 -16.25 -18.99 18.05
N LEU A 347 -15.48 -18.32 18.93
CA LEU A 347 -15.66 -18.40 20.38
C LEU A 347 -17.04 -17.90 20.83
N LEU A 348 -17.55 -16.85 20.21
CA LEU A 348 -18.81 -16.19 20.59
C LEU A 348 -20.03 -16.68 19.80
N LEU A 349 -19.86 -17.63 18.89
CA LEU A 349 -20.92 -18.10 17.99
C LEU A 349 -22.20 -18.49 18.74
N ASP A 350 -22.08 -19.32 19.78
CA ASP A 350 -23.23 -19.79 20.55
C ASP A 350 -23.93 -18.66 21.30
N ALA A 351 -23.16 -17.72 21.86
CA ALA A 351 -23.72 -16.54 22.52
C ALA A 351 -24.46 -15.64 21.52
N LEU A 352 -23.86 -15.37 20.37
CA LEU A 352 -24.48 -14.60 19.28
C LEU A 352 -25.73 -15.28 18.71
N PHE A 353 -25.81 -16.61 18.77
CA PHE A 353 -26.99 -17.36 18.36
C PHE A 353 -28.11 -17.28 19.40
N GLN A 354 -27.78 -17.38 20.69
CA GLN A 354 -28.79 -17.48 21.75
C GLN A 354 -29.33 -16.12 22.23
N VAL A 355 -28.49 -15.10 22.35
CA VAL A 355 -28.86 -13.80 22.93
C VAL A 355 -30.07 -13.15 22.22
N PRO A 356 -30.16 -13.10 20.88
CA PRO A 356 -31.31 -12.51 20.21
C PRO A 356 -32.65 -13.21 20.50
N ALA A 357 -32.62 -14.50 20.87
CA ALA A 357 -33.80 -15.27 21.23
C ALA A 357 -34.13 -15.21 22.74
N ARG A 358 -33.23 -14.62 23.55
CA ARG A 358 -33.25 -14.66 25.01
C ARG A 358 -33.08 -13.25 25.59
N PRO A 359 -34.12 -12.39 25.50
CA PRO A 359 -34.05 -11.00 25.96
C PRO A 359 -33.81 -10.86 27.46
N GLU A 360 -33.97 -11.95 28.24
CA GLU A 360 -33.60 -11.95 29.65
C GLU A 360 -32.09 -11.93 29.88
N VAL A 361 -31.25 -12.25 28.89
CA VAL A 361 -29.78 -12.31 29.02
C VAL A 361 -29.18 -10.91 28.88
N GLY A 362 -28.73 -10.33 30.01
CA GLY A 362 -28.13 -9.00 30.04
C GLY A 362 -26.60 -8.98 29.97
N ARG A 363 -25.93 -10.13 30.09
CA ARG A 363 -24.47 -10.20 30.06
C ARG A 363 -23.94 -11.52 29.50
N VAL A 364 -22.90 -11.41 28.67
CA VAL A 364 -22.01 -12.51 28.25
C VAL A 364 -20.65 -12.35 28.94
N LEU A 365 -20.20 -13.38 29.64
CA LEU A 365 -18.88 -13.44 30.26
C LEU A 365 -18.01 -14.48 29.55
N VAL A 366 -16.84 -14.04 29.11
CA VAL A 366 -15.78 -14.89 28.55
C VAL A 366 -14.66 -14.99 29.57
N ASP A 367 -14.45 -16.19 30.11
CA ASP A 367 -13.44 -16.45 31.14
C ASP A 367 -12.53 -17.64 30.78
N ALA A 368 -11.35 -17.72 31.38
CA ALA A 368 -10.43 -18.84 31.17
C ALA A 368 -10.86 -20.07 31.98
N ASP A 369 -10.82 -21.25 31.37
CA ASP A 369 -11.10 -22.52 32.07
C ASP A 369 -10.10 -23.62 31.69
N GLY A 370 -9.32 -24.09 32.65
CA GLY A 370 -8.56 -25.35 32.59
C GLY A 370 -7.65 -25.61 31.38
N GLY A 371 -7.34 -24.60 30.55
CA GLY A 371 -6.58 -24.73 29.30
C GLY A 371 -7.26 -24.17 28.04
N GLY A 372 -8.49 -23.68 28.16
CA GLY A 372 -9.25 -23.01 27.10
C GLY A 372 -10.03 -21.80 27.62
N VAL A 373 -11.11 -21.46 26.93
CA VAL A 373 -11.98 -20.33 27.24
C VAL A 373 -13.41 -20.84 27.33
N ARG A 374 -14.14 -20.43 28.38
CA ARG A 374 -15.56 -20.69 28.56
C ARG A 374 -16.35 -19.40 28.30
N VAL A 375 -17.47 -19.52 27.58
CA VAL A 375 -18.44 -18.44 27.39
C VAL A 375 -19.68 -18.76 28.22
N SER A 376 -20.12 -17.81 29.03
CA SER A 376 -21.29 -17.98 29.90
C SER A 376 -22.26 -16.81 29.75
N LEU A 377 -23.56 -17.11 29.80
CA LEU A 377 -24.65 -16.16 29.73
C LEU A 377 -25.22 -15.89 31.12
N GLN A 378 -25.58 -14.64 31.40
CA GLN A 378 -26.18 -14.21 32.66
C GLN A 378 -27.46 -13.41 32.39
N ALA A 379 -28.52 -13.77 33.11
CA ALA A 379 -29.78 -13.03 33.04
C ALA A 379 -29.67 -11.66 33.74
N ALA A 380 -30.38 -10.65 33.23
CA ALA A 380 -30.44 -9.32 33.79
C ALA A 380 -31.04 -9.37 35.21
N GLY A 381 -30.20 -9.18 36.22
CA GLY A 381 -30.60 -9.16 37.64
C GLY A 381 -30.42 -10.48 38.41
N ASP A 382 -29.98 -11.57 37.77
CA ASP A 382 -29.58 -12.81 38.43
C ASP A 382 -28.05 -12.87 38.55
N GLY A 383 -27.51 -13.37 39.67
CA GLY A 383 -26.07 -13.54 39.90
C GLY A 383 -25.47 -14.81 39.28
N ARG A 384 -26.29 -15.65 38.64
CA ARG A 384 -25.88 -16.96 38.10
C ARG A 384 -25.56 -16.90 36.61
N PHE A 385 -24.41 -17.47 36.26
CA PHE A 385 -23.98 -17.68 34.88
C PHE A 385 -24.33 -19.11 34.44
N VAL A 386 -24.77 -19.26 33.20
CA VAL A 386 -25.06 -20.55 32.55
C VAL A 386 -24.14 -20.67 31.33
N ASP A 387 -23.54 -21.83 31.10
CA ASP A 387 -22.65 -22.05 29.95
C ASP A 387 -23.42 -21.87 28.63
N ALA A 388 -22.88 -21.06 27.71
CA ALA A 388 -23.51 -20.78 26.43
C ALA A 388 -23.62 -22.04 25.56
N SER A 389 -22.71 -22.99 25.71
CA SER A 389 -22.72 -24.25 24.94
C SER A 389 -23.68 -25.31 25.50
N ALA A 390 -24.23 -25.11 26.70
CA ALA A 390 -25.01 -26.10 27.43
C ALA A 390 -26.52 -25.82 27.46
N ALA A 391 -27.03 -24.89 26.63
CA ALA A 391 -28.43 -24.45 26.61
C ALA A 391 -29.13 -24.79 25.29
#